data_AF-A0A1R3R935-F1
#
_entry.id   AF-A0A1R3R935-F1
#
_cell.length_a   1.000
_cell.length_b   1.000
_cell.length_c   1.000
_cell.angle_alpha   90.00
_cell.angle_beta   90.00
_cell.angle_gamma   90.00
#
_symmetry.space_group_name_H-M   'P 1'
#
loop_
_entity.id
_entity.type
_entity.pdbx_description
1 polymer ?
#
loop_
_entity_poly.entity_id
_entity_poly.type
_entity_poly.pdbx_seq_one_letter_code
_entity_poly.pdbx_strand_id
1 'polypeptide(L)'
;MAASSSVADPLTILPPEIVLRVLEFTPVSALASLTAVSKAWHQFIDVTHREAIYSSESKTTQPAGGARDFSFLSDSITFTKLYQDTTSWKDLCKRQTLLSRNWADERPVTRESVLQVGNNPVWRFRADFKRRFFISTSHAGGLNVTDMDTGRILWRLPSTLHRDENAVRPYAHLEYQDGMAVFDREGDALEVWQADLDGAARGEFRRIAILDYDCQTRGFQLSYWTLCVVSTQGQGFVYDMTQRPPRLTTHLTIEDDAVGHLDQSEDAVIYSMGPRGYHVYNKTSGEFLGALQPFRCTNMYHILPPVATSPSAIAALAAAARHGPTQQLFSLGAPRKDCLVPIELAKGPLPPPADFEHVRHGDDEWGAGMLHGDLFVGFSRAGRVFVCSDWRKALHSENGLTTHGSLIECESDGSNFDLGGWLSVRNHRLMFEIQDRIYVIALDDNNRMQDINCPTRASYSLLTSSVPQLAVPVSFMALCDDAIMTTYTTLGFRQPLSELPGDAPQDDHEGPARIFPTKAIRIVSLAPDLSNSKSASSANVEGPQDQRATGGGLWDSEPRQSRAEDTWRSQAGLLQLVSLLGDELDEEEEDEFEAMDADGDGDEWEDADEDGDEDEEHGHGLEHEPESEHEEA
;
A
#
# COMPACT_ATOMS: atom_id res chain seq x y z
N MET A 1 3.63 54.53 38.23
CA MET A 1 3.61 53.10 38.60
C MET A 1 2.20 52.60 38.36
N ALA A 2 1.97 51.86 37.27
CA ALA A 2 0.68 51.23 36.99
C ALA A 2 0.59 49.93 37.81
N ALA A 3 -0.46 49.79 38.61
CA ALA A 3 -0.72 48.57 39.37
C ALA A 3 -1.04 47.44 38.39
N SER A 4 -0.21 46.39 38.40
CA SER A 4 -0.53 45.14 37.69
C SER A 4 -1.80 44.56 38.32
N SER A 5 -2.89 44.51 37.56
CA SER A 5 -4.10 43.80 37.97
C SER A 5 -3.72 42.35 38.32
N SER A 6 -4.01 41.90 39.54
CA SER A 6 -3.78 40.51 39.92
C SER A 6 -4.63 39.61 39.03
N VAL A 7 -3.99 38.85 38.14
CA VAL A 7 -4.66 37.85 37.31
C VAL A 7 -5.19 36.77 38.26
N ALA A 8 -6.51 36.66 38.39
CA ALA A 8 -7.15 35.64 39.22
C ALA A 8 -7.26 34.31 38.47
N ASP A 9 -7.05 33.18 39.16
CA ASP A 9 -7.17 31.85 38.59
C ASP A 9 -8.64 31.59 38.16
N PRO A 10 -8.92 31.27 36.88
CA PRO A 10 -10.26 30.98 36.40
C PRO A 10 -11.04 29.97 37.26
N LEU A 11 -10.38 28.97 37.87
CA LEU A 11 -11.03 28.00 38.75
C LEU A 11 -11.63 28.62 40.02
N THR A 12 -11.19 29.82 40.40
CA THR A 12 -11.64 30.51 41.61
C THR A 12 -12.75 31.54 41.36
N ILE A 13 -12.91 31.96 40.11
CA ILE A 13 -13.83 33.04 39.73
C ILE A 13 -14.94 32.60 38.77
N LEU A 14 -14.74 31.52 38.01
CA LEU A 14 -15.71 31.03 37.04
C LEU A 14 -16.42 29.76 37.57
N PRO A 15 -17.70 29.56 37.24
CA PRO A 15 -18.37 28.28 37.45
C PRO A 15 -17.68 27.14 36.67
N PRO A 16 -17.69 25.89 37.20
CA PRO A 16 -17.10 24.73 36.53
C PRO A 16 -17.53 24.54 35.07
N GLU A 17 -18.80 24.81 34.76
CA GLU A 17 -19.36 24.64 33.42
C GLU A 17 -18.72 25.61 32.41
N ILE A 18 -18.43 26.83 32.83
CA ILE A 18 -17.76 27.83 31.99
C ILE A 18 -16.30 27.43 31.78
N VAL A 19 -15.64 26.92 32.81
CA VAL A 19 -14.27 26.39 32.68
C VAL A 19 -14.25 25.20 31.71
N LEU A 20 -15.18 24.26 31.83
CA LEU A 20 -15.28 23.14 30.89
C LEU A 20 -15.50 23.61 29.46
N ARG A 21 -16.36 24.60 29.25
CA ARG A 21 -16.56 25.20 27.92
C ARG A 21 -15.30 25.85 27.37
N VAL A 22 -14.46 26.47 28.20
CA VAL A 22 -13.15 27.01 27.79
C VAL A 22 -12.19 25.87 27.43
N LEU A 23 -12.14 24.81 28.25
CA LEU A 23 -11.27 23.65 28.02
C LEU A 23 -11.63 22.87 26.75
N GLU A 24 -12.88 22.92 26.32
CA GLU A 24 -13.32 22.32 25.05
C GLU A 24 -12.52 22.87 23.86
N PHE A 25 -12.23 24.17 23.83
CA PHE A 25 -11.43 24.81 22.77
C PHE A 25 -9.91 24.69 22.98
N THR A 26 -9.48 24.09 24.09
CA THR A 26 -8.06 24.01 24.45
C THR A 26 -7.42 22.76 23.82
N PRO A 27 -6.28 22.87 23.12
CA PRO A 27 -5.58 21.69 22.58
C PRO A 27 -5.18 20.69 23.69
N VAL A 28 -5.09 19.40 23.33
CA VAL A 28 -4.70 18.34 24.28
C VAL A 28 -3.35 18.61 24.95
N SER A 29 -2.40 19.18 24.21
CA SER A 29 -1.09 19.60 24.75
C SER A 29 -1.22 20.64 25.86
N ALA A 30 -2.07 21.64 25.68
CA ALA A 30 -2.32 22.67 26.67
C ALA A 30 -3.10 22.12 27.88
N LEU A 31 -4.02 21.17 27.69
CA LEU A 31 -4.64 20.45 28.81
C LEU A 31 -3.59 19.70 29.64
N ALA A 32 -2.67 19.00 28.99
CA ALA A 32 -1.57 18.33 29.68
C ALA A 32 -0.70 19.35 30.46
N SER A 33 -0.39 20.51 29.87
CA SER A 33 0.32 21.59 30.59
C SER A 33 -0.47 22.10 31.79
N LEU A 34 -1.79 22.33 31.66
CA LEU A 34 -2.65 22.80 32.75
C LEU A 34 -2.66 21.84 33.94
N THR A 35 -2.66 20.52 33.69
CA THR A 35 -2.58 19.53 34.78
C THR A 35 -1.29 19.64 35.59
N ALA A 36 -0.22 20.20 35.02
CA ALA A 36 1.05 20.42 35.70
C ALA A 36 1.16 21.80 36.40
N VAL A 37 0.20 22.71 36.20
CA VAL A 37 0.24 24.07 36.79
C VAL A 37 -0.06 24.05 38.29
N SER A 38 -1.12 23.36 38.72
CA SER A 38 -1.50 23.30 40.13
C SER A 38 -2.29 22.03 40.47
N LYS A 39 -2.33 21.68 41.76
CA LYS A 39 -3.15 20.56 42.26
C LYS A 39 -4.65 20.76 41.96
N ALA A 40 -5.12 22.02 41.95
CA ALA A 40 -6.50 22.33 41.65
C ALA A 40 -6.85 22.04 40.19
N TRP A 41 -5.99 22.44 39.25
CA TRP A 41 -6.15 22.11 37.82
C TRP A 41 -6.06 20.62 37.54
N HIS A 42 -5.11 19.92 38.16
CA HIS A 42 -5.04 18.46 38.08
C HIS A 42 -6.31 17.79 38.62
N GLN A 43 -6.79 18.20 39.81
CA GLN A 43 -8.02 17.65 40.40
C GLN A 43 -9.24 17.94 39.52
N PHE A 44 -9.32 19.13 38.91
CA PHE A 44 -10.42 19.50 38.04
C PHE A 44 -10.44 18.66 36.76
N ILE A 45 -9.30 18.60 36.05
CA ILE A 45 -9.18 17.94 34.73
C ILE A 45 -9.13 16.42 34.85
N ASP A 46 -8.20 15.88 35.65
CA ASP A 46 -7.85 14.46 35.61
C ASP A 46 -8.57 13.60 36.64
N VAL A 47 -9.22 14.22 37.62
CA VAL A 47 -9.94 13.50 38.68
C VAL A 47 -11.44 13.73 38.59
N THR A 48 -11.89 14.99 38.52
CA THR A 48 -13.32 15.33 38.66
C THR A 48 -14.08 15.30 37.34
N HIS A 49 -13.54 15.95 36.29
CA HIS A 49 -14.24 16.12 35.02
C HIS A 49 -13.57 15.38 33.84
N ARG A 50 -12.75 14.38 34.14
CA ARG A 50 -11.95 13.64 33.16
C ARG A 50 -12.77 13.14 31.97
N GLU A 51 -13.85 12.43 32.22
CA GLU A 51 -14.64 11.84 31.12
C GLU A 51 -15.27 12.93 30.25
N ALA A 52 -15.87 13.98 30.84
CA ALA A 52 -16.50 15.06 30.08
C ALA A 52 -15.53 15.85 29.19
N ILE A 53 -14.28 16.02 29.64
CA ILE A 53 -13.25 16.73 28.87
C ILE A 53 -12.77 15.85 27.70
N TYR A 54 -12.39 14.61 27.97
CA TYR A 54 -11.75 13.76 26.98
C TYR A 54 -12.73 13.06 26.02
N SER A 55 -14.00 12.93 26.38
CA SER A 55 -15.05 12.41 25.50
C SER A 55 -15.53 13.43 24.45
N SER A 56 -15.00 14.66 24.47
CA SER A 56 -15.32 15.66 23.45
C SER A 56 -14.72 15.27 22.10
N GLU A 57 -15.49 15.47 21.01
CA GLU A 57 -15.04 15.26 19.62
C GLU A 57 -13.80 16.12 19.27
N SER A 58 -13.55 17.20 20.01
CA SER A 58 -12.35 18.03 19.83
C SER A 58 -11.07 17.43 20.43
N LYS A 59 -11.18 16.30 21.14
CA LYS A 59 -10.07 15.65 21.88
C LYS A 59 -9.86 14.21 21.44
N THR A 60 -10.93 13.53 21.08
CA THR A 60 -10.90 12.15 20.60
C THR A 60 -11.68 12.04 19.30
N THR A 61 -11.08 11.34 18.33
CA THR A 61 -11.76 11.01 17.08
C THR A 61 -12.84 9.99 17.37
N GLN A 62 -14.08 10.31 17.01
CA GLN A 62 -15.29 9.54 17.26
C GLN A 62 -16.22 9.59 16.05
N PRO A 63 -17.21 8.69 15.94
CA PRO A 63 -18.31 8.83 14.98
C PRO A 63 -19.04 10.17 15.14
N ALA A 64 -19.60 10.68 14.05
CA ALA A 64 -20.33 11.94 14.04
C ALA A 64 -21.51 11.92 15.03
N GLY A 65 -21.58 12.93 15.91
CA GLY A 65 -22.61 13.03 16.95
C GLY A 65 -22.19 12.41 18.29
N GLY A 66 -20.91 12.02 18.42
CA GLY A 66 -20.30 11.45 19.60
C GLY A 66 -20.62 9.97 19.83
N ALA A 67 -19.73 9.29 20.55
CA ALA A 67 -19.92 7.92 20.98
C ALA A 67 -20.22 7.85 22.49
N ARG A 68 -21.12 6.93 22.86
CA ARG A 68 -21.46 6.69 24.27
C ARG A 68 -20.43 5.82 24.99
N ASP A 69 -19.81 4.91 24.26
CA ASP A 69 -18.83 3.95 24.75
C ASP A 69 -17.77 3.67 23.66
N PHE A 70 -16.90 2.69 23.91
CA PHE A 70 -15.79 2.32 23.02
C PHE A 70 -16.14 1.25 21.98
N SER A 71 -17.41 0.90 21.81
CA SER A 71 -17.82 -0.16 20.87
C SER A 71 -17.38 0.14 19.43
N PHE A 72 -17.39 1.42 19.02
CA PHE A 72 -16.95 1.87 17.69
C PHE A 72 -15.48 1.53 17.37
N LEU A 73 -14.65 1.24 18.39
CA LEU A 73 -13.26 0.84 18.16
C LEU A 73 -13.16 -0.56 17.53
N SER A 74 -14.22 -1.37 17.55
CA SER A 74 -14.27 -2.65 16.83
C SER A 74 -14.09 -2.51 15.32
N ASP A 75 -14.44 -1.33 14.79
CA ASP A 75 -14.40 -1.04 13.35
C ASP A 75 -13.04 -0.43 12.94
N SER A 76 -12.13 -0.24 13.90
CA SER A 76 -10.78 0.26 13.62
C SER A 76 -9.94 -0.75 12.86
N ILE A 77 -9.17 -0.27 11.88
CA ILE A 77 -8.29 -1.12 11.07
C ILE A 77 -6.86 -1.06 11.63
N THR A 78 -6.69 -1.69 12.80
CA THR A 78 -5.40 -1.69 13.50
C THR A 78 -4.72 -3.06 13.44
N PHE A 79 -3.48 -3.08 12.97
CA PHE A 79 -2.66 -4.28 12.97
C PHE A 79 -2.22 -4.66 14.39
N THR A 80 -1.79 -3.67 15.19
CA THR A 80 -1.20 -3.89 16.52
C THR A 80 -2.23 -4.04 17.63
N LYS A 81 -3.52 -4.00 17.30
CA LYS A 81 -4.63 -3.93 18.26
C LYS A 81 -4.48 -2.71 19.17
N LEU A 82 -4.06 -1.57 18.59
CA LEU A 82 -3.70 -0.36 19.31
C LEU A 82 -4.77 0.11 20.30
N TYR A 83 -6.05 -0.11 19.99
CA TYR A 83 -7.19 0.32 20.81
C TYR A 83 -7.76 -0.78 21.72
N GLN A 84 -7.18 -1.98 21.71
CA GLN A 84 -7.57 -3.05 22.60
C GLN A 84 -7.35 -2.65 24.06
N ASP A 85 -8.29 -3.04 24.92
CA ASP A 85 -8.27 -2.73 26.35
C ASP A 85 -8.26 -1.22 26.67
N THR A 86 -8.87 -0.39 25.82
CA THR A 86 -9.08 1.03 26.12
C THR A 86 -10.02 1.16 27.32
N THR A 87 -9.54 1.78 28.40
CA THR A 87 -10.26 1.81 29.69
C THR A 87 -10.97 3.14 30.00
N SER A 88 -10.62 4.22 29.30
CA SER A 88 -11.19 5.56 29.54
C SER A 88 -10.99 6.49 28.33
N TRP A 89 -11.75 7.59 28.27
CA TRP A 89 -11.62 8.57 27.20
C TRP A 89 -10.25 9.23 27.17
N LYS A 90 -9.62 9.41 28.33
CA LYS A 90 -8.24 9.92 28.43
C LYS A 90 -7.22 8.95 27.83
N ASP A 91 -7.39 7.64 28.06
CA ASP A 91 -6.53 6.62 27.46
C ASP A 91 -6.67 6.62 25.94
N LEU A 92 -7.91 6.66 25.43
CA LEU A 92 -8.15 6.79 24.00
C LEU A 92 -7.49 8.04 23.40
N CYS A 93 -7.69 9.20 24.03
CA CYS A 93 -7.09 10.48 23.62
C CYS A 93 -5.56 10.38 23.56
N LYS A 94 -4.94 9.75 24.56
CA LYS A 94 -3.49 9.51 24.58
C LYS A 94 -3.05 8.64 23.42
N ARG A 95 -3.70 7.50 23.17
CA ARG A 95 -3.35 6.58 22.08
C ARG A 95 -3.47 7.24 20.71
N GLN A 96 -4.59 7.93 20.46
CA GLN A 96 -4.82 8.68 19.22
C GLN A 96 -3.81 9.81 19.03
N THR A 97 -3.51 10.58 20.09
CA THR A 97 -2.54 11.68 20.04
C THR A 97 -1.13 11.17 19.74
N LEU A 98 -0.69 10.09 20.40
CA LEU A 98 0.64 9.52 20.18
C LEU A 98 0.79 8.94 18.78
N LEU A 99 -0.23 8.25 18.29
CA LEU A 99 -0.26 7.71 16.92
C LEU A 99 -0.23 8.86 15.89
N SER A 100 -1.12 9.84 16.03
CA SER A 100 -1.19 10.99 15.11
C SER A 100 0.13 11.77 15.06
N ARG A 101 0.76 11.96 16.23
CA ARG A 101 2.08 12.59 16.31
C ARG A 101 3.15 11.77 15.58
N ASN A 102 3.14 10.45 15.73
CA ASN A 102 4.12 9.60 15.04
C ASN A 102 3.93 9.64 13.52
N TRP A 103 2.70 9.57 13.02
CA TRP A 103 2.39 9.76 11.59
C TRP A 103 2.83 11.13 11.05
N ALA A 104 2.74 12.17 11.87
CA ALA A 104 3.11 13.54 11.47
C ALA A 104 4.61 13.83 11.57
N ASP A 105 5.38 12.98 12.26
CA ASP A 105 6.83 13.14 12.42
C ASP A 105 7.53 12.93 11.07
N GLU A 106 8.55 13.74 10.78
CA GLU A 106 9.38 13.61 9.58
C GLU A 106 10.11 12.27 9.55
N ARG A 107 10.51 11.76 10.73
CA ARG A 107 11.19 10.48 10.90
C ARG A 107 10.43 9.62 11.92
N PRO A 108 9.27 9.07 11.51
CA PRO A 108 8.41 8.30 12.38
C PRO A 108 9.16 7.10 12.96
N VAL A 109 8.82 6.74 14.21
CA VAL A 109 9.30 5.50 14.81
C VAL A 109 8.44 4.35 14.28
N THR A 110 9.05 3.42 13.57
CA THR A 110 8.38 2.29 12.95
C THR A 110 8.82 0.95 13.54
N ARG A 111 7.96 -0.06 13.43
CA ARG A 111 8.31 -1.47 13.64
C ARG A 111 7.91 -2.26 12.41
N GLU A 112 8.78 -3.13 11.93
CA GLU A 112 8.57 -3.89 10.71
C GLU A 112 8.29 -5.36 11.01
N SER A 113 7.41 -5.97 10.22
CA SER A 113 7.16 -7.41 10.17
C SER A 113 7.01 -7.83 8.70
N VAL A 114 7.54 -9.00 8.34
CA VAL A 114 7.51 -9.54 6.97
C VAL A 114 6.97 -10.95 7.02
N LEU A 115 5.72 -11.13 6.60
CA LEU A 115 5.03 -12.40 6.62
C LEU A 115 5.17 -13.13 5.27
N GLN A 116 6.00 -14.17 5.25
CA GLN A 116 6.02 -15.15 4.17
C GLN A 116 4.80 -16.09 4.29
N VAL A 117 4.01 -16.21 3.22
CA VAL A 117 2.83 -17.09 3.18
C VAL A 117 3.14 -18.34 2.36
N GLY A 118 3.46 -19.45 3.05
CA GLY A 118 3.86 -20.69 2.39
C GLY A 118 5.12 -20.52 1.53
N ASN A 119 5.22 -21.28 0.43
CA ASN A 119 6.36 -21.24 -0.50
C ASN A 119 6.09 -20.44 -1.79
N ASN A 120 4.84 -20.08 -2.06
CA ASN A 120 4.46 -19.40 -3.29
C ASN A 120 4.46 -17.88 -3.09
N PRO A 121 5.04 -17.09 -4.01
CA PRO A 121 5.01 -15.63 -3.93
C PRO A 121 3.58 -15.09 -3.89
N VAL A 122 3.29 -14.22 -2.92
CA VAL A 122 1.97 -13.58 -2.76
C VAL A 122 1.69 -12.66 -3.93
N TRP A 123 0.54 -12.82 -4.58
CA TRP A 123 0.05 -11.90 -5.62
C TRP A 123 -0.78 -10.79 -4.99
N ARG A 124 -2.00 -11.05 -4.53
CA ARG A 124 -2.80 -10.06 -3.80
C ARG A 124 -3.10 -10.53 -2.40
N PHE A 125 -3.34 -9.60 -1.50
CA PHE A 125 -3.89 -9.93 -0.20
C PHE A 125 -4.87 -8.87 0.30
N ARG A 126 -5.76 -9.26 1.21
CA ARG A 126 -6.64 -8.38 1.96
C ARG A 126 -6.57 -8.77 3.43
N ALA A 127 -6.87 -7.83 4.33
CA ALA A 127 -6.81 -8.03 5.77
C ALA A 127 -8.21 -7.97 6.38
N ASP A 128 -8.55 -8.93 7.24
CA ASP A 128 -9.70 -8.87 8.12
C ASP A 128 -9.22 -8.61 9.55
N PHE A 129 -9.35 -7.36 10.01
CA PHE A 129 -8.93 -6.95 11.34
C PHE A 129 -9.86 -7.47 12.45
N LYS A 130 -11.13 -7.72 12.15
CA LYS A 130 -12.13 -8.25 13.09
C LYS A 130 -11.87 -9.72 13.37
N ARG A 131 -11.61 -10.51 12.32
CA ARG A 131 -11.31 -11.95 12.40
C ARG A 131 -9.83 -12.26 12.58
N ARG A 132 -8.97 -11.24 12.48
CA ARG A 132 -7.52 -11.34 12.61
C ARG A 132 -6.90 -12.33 11.64
N PHE A 133 -7.18 -12.21 10.34
CA PHE A 133 -6.47 -12.97 9.31
C PHE A 133 -6.17 -12.12 8.07
N PHE A 134 -5.19 -12.57 7.29
CA PHE A 134 -4.98 -12.18 5.91
C PHE A 134 -5.61 -13.24 4.99
N ILE A 135 -6.18 -12.80 3.88
CA ILE A 135 -6.56 -13.65 2.76
C ILE A 135 -5.69 -13.27 1.57
N SER A 136 -5.03 -14.23 0.93
CA SER A 136 -4.10 -13.94 -0.17
C SER A 136 -4.18 -14.94 -1.32
N THR A 137 -3.97 -14.45 -2.54
CA THR A 137 -3.73 -15.25 -3.75
C THR A 137 -2.23 -15.28 -4.06
N SER A 138 -1.79 -16.19 -4.93
CA SER A 138 -0.37 -16.34 -5.26
C SER A 138 -0.07 -16.26 -6.76
N HIS A 139 1.18 -15.96 -7.11
CA HIS A 139 1.69 -16.00 -8.48
C HIS A 139 1.53 -17.39 -9.11
N ALA A 140 1.62 -18.45 -8.30
CA ALA A 140 1.45 -19.83 -8.74
C ALA A 140 0.00 -20.32 -8.62
N GLY A 141 -0.95 -19.45 -8.25
CA GLY A 141 -2.34 -19.79 -7.97
C GLY A 141 -2.57 -20.30 -6.55
N GLY A 142 -3.81 -20.68 -6.25
CA GLY A 142 -4.24 -20.99 -4.89
C GLY A 142 -4.55 -19.74 -4.06
N LEU A 143 -5.18 -20.00 -2.92
CA LEU A 143 -5.58 -18.97 -1.96
C LEU A 143 -5.26 -19.45 -0.56
N ASN A 144 -4.70 -18.58 0.27
CA ASN A 144 -4.37 -18.87 1.65
C ASN A 144 -5.11 -17.91 2.58
N VAL A 145 -5.57 -18.44 3.71
CA VAL A 145 -6.05 -17.66 4.84
C VAL A 145 -5.06 -17.83 5.97
N THR A 146 -4.38 -16.74 6.34
CA THR A 146 -3.26 -16.75 7.28
C THR A 146 -3.63 -15.95 8.51
N ASP A 147 -3.46 -16.53 9.69
CA ASP A 147 -3.70 -15.86 10.96
C ASP A 147 -2.81 -14.63 11.12
N MET A 148 -3.43 -13.48 11.39
CA MET A 148 -2.76 -12.18 11.47
C MET A 148 -1.94 -12.02 12.74
N ASP A 149 -2.06 -12.90 13.74
CA ASP A 149 -1.38 -12.79 15.04
C ASP A 149 -0.26 -13.83 15.22
N THR A 150 -0.27 -14.89 14.43
CA THR A 150 0.69 -16.01 14.53
C THR A 150 1.40 -16.30 13.21
N GLY A 151 0.91 -15.76 12.09
CA GLY A 151 1.42 -16.04 10.75
C GLY A 151 1.12 -17.45 10.25
N ARG A 152 0.29 -18.23 10.95
CA ARG A 152 -0.04 -19.61 10.58
C ARG A 152 -1.15 -19.67 9.55
N ILE A 153 -1.03 -20.54 8.56
CA ILE A 153 -2.10 -20.80 7.60
C ILE A 153 -3.24 -21.53 8.31
N LEU A 154 -4.42 -20.92 8.31
CA LEU A 154 -5.67 -21.44 8.87
C LEU A 154 -6.40 -22.34 7.87
N TRP A 155 -6.41 -21.94 6.59
CA TRP A 155 -7.15 -22.60 5.53
C TRP A 155 -6.58 -22.23 4.16
N ARG A 156 -6.86 -23.04 3.13
CA ARG A 156 -6.39 -22.80 1.76
C ARG A 156 -7.26 -23.43 0.67
N LEU A 157 -7.11 -22.91 -0.54
CA LEU A 157 -7.51 -23.54 -1.80
C LEU A 157 -6.27 -23.86 -2.66
N PRO A 158 -6.25 -25.01 -3.34
CA PRO A 158 -5.17 -25.38 -4.27
C PRO A 158 -5.10 -24.46 -5.49
N SER A 159 -3.98 -24.54 -6.21
CA SER A 159 -3.81 -23.92 -7.53
C SER A 159 -4.48 -24.72 -8.63
N THR A 160 -5.01 -24.02 -9.66
CA THR A 160 -5.49 -24.66 -10.88
C THR A 160 -4.40 -25.41 -11.64
N LEU A 161 -3.12 -25.09 -11.40
CA LEU A 161 -1.98 -25.84 -11.93
C LEU A 161 -1.91 -27.28 -11.38
N HIS A 162 -2.61 -27.58 -10.29
CA HIS A 162 -2.59 -28.88 -9.62
C HIS A 162 -3.98 -29.56 -9.58
N ARG A 163 -5.07 -28.79 -9.55
CA ARG A 163 -6.46 -29.31 -9.51
C ARG A 163 -7.42 -28.35 -10.20
N ASP A 164 -8.38 -28.87 -10.97
CA ASP A 164 -9.35 -28.04 -11.69
C ASP A 164 -10.56 -27.61 -10.85
N GLU A 165 -10.89 -28.38 -9.81
CA GLU A 165 -12.05 -28.14 -8.95
C GLU A 165 -11.66 -27.44 -7.63
N ASN A 166 -12.44 -26.42 -7.25
CA ASN A 166 -12.24 -25.63 -6.03
C ASN A 166 -10.78 -25.14 -5.90
N ALA A 167 -10.28 -24.55 -6.97
CA ALA A 167 -8.92 -24.08 -7.09
C ALA A 167 -8.90 -22.64 -7.60
N VAL A 168 -7.80 -21.95 -7.32
CA VAL A 168 -7.62 -20.55 -7.71
C VAL A 168 -6.50 -20.45 -8.73
N ARG A 169 -6.73 -19.70 -9.81
CA ARG A 169 -5.77 -19.56 -10.90
C ARG A 169 -4.55 -18.71 -10.51
N PRO A 170 -3.40 -18.90 -11.16
CA PRO A 170 -2.27 -17.97 -11.09
C PRO A 170 -2.70 -16.50 -11.27
N TYR A 171 -2.17 -15.61 -10.45
CA TYR A 171 -2.43 -14.16 -10.55
C TYR A 171 -3.90 -13.74 -10.41
N ALA A 172 -4.73 -14.57 -9.76
CA ALA A 172 -6.14 -14.23 -9.51
C ALA A 172 -6.26 -12.92 -8.70
N HIS A 173 -7.05 -11.99 -9.24
CA HIS A 173 -7.49 -10.79 -8.57
C HIS A 173 -8.31 -11.18 -7.33
N LEU A 174 -8.15 -10.45 -6.23
CA LEU A 174 -8.79 -10.74 -4.95
C LEU A 174 -9.40 -9.47 -4.36
N GLU A 175 -10.71 -9.51 -4.18
CA GLU A 175 -11.50 -8.53 -3.44
C GLU A 175 -12.07 -9.17 -2.17
N TYR A 176 -12.16 -8.39 -1.10
CA TYR A 176 -12.59 -8.88 0.20
C TYR A 176 -13.32 -7.82 1.02
N GLN A 177 -14.44 -8.19 1.63
CA GLN A 177 -15.16 -7.37 2.59
C GLN A 177 -15.87 -8.25 3.65
N ASP A 178 -15.57 -8.01 4.93
CA ASP A 178 -16.25 -8.59 6.12
C ASP A 178 -16.71 -10.05 5.97
N GLY A 179 -15.78 -10.96 5.68
CA GLY A 179 -16.03 -12.39 5.57
C GLY A 179 -16.44 -12.86 4.17
N MET A 180 -16.53 -11.96 3.20
CA MET A 180 -16.81 -12.30 1.80
C MET A 180 -15.57 -12.06 0.95
N ALA A 181 -15.20 -13.06 0.14
CA ALA A 181 -14.11 -12.99 -0.82
C ALA A 181 -14.65 -13.19 -2.24
N VAL A 182 -14.13 -12.41 -3.18
CA VAL A 182 -14.42 -12.53 -4.62
C VAL A 182 -13.10 -12.59 -5.37
N PHE A 183 -12.98 -13.55 -6.27
CA PHE A 183 -11.83 -13.68 -7.15
C PHE A 183 -12.25 -14.18 -8.53
N ASP A 184 -11.46 -13.83 -9.55
CA ASP A 184 -11.72 -14.26 -10.92
C ASP A 184 -11.28 -15.70 -11.17
N ARG A 185 -12.03 -16.33 -12.07
CA ARG A 185 -11.79 -17.65 -12.63
C ARG A 185 -11.43 -17.48 -14.12
N GLU A 186 -10.78 -18.48 -14.71
CA GLU A 186 -10.69 -18.56 -16.16
C GLU A 186 -12.08 -18.66 -16.79
N GLY A 187 -12.29 -17.97 -17.92
CA GLY A 187 -13.53 -17.99 -18.68
C GLY A 187 -14.57 -16.94 -18.27
N ASP A 188 -14.14 -15.70 -17.99
CA ASP A 188 -15.03 -14.56 -17.73
C ASP A 188 -16.09 -14.82 -16.65
N ALA A 189 -15.64 -15.35 -15.51
CA ALA A 189 -16.49 -15.63 -14.37
C ALA A 189 -15.81 -15.22 -13.05
N LEU A 190 -16.63 -14.85 -12.06
CA LEU A 190 -16.17 -14.54 -10.71
C LEU A 190 -16.73 -15.55 -9.72
N GLU A 191 -15.89 -16.05 -8.81
CA GLU A 191 -16.33 -16.89 -7.71
C GLU A 191 -16.54 -16.07 -6.44
N VAL A 192 -17.65 -16.33 -5.74
CA VAL A 192 -17.99 -15.67 -4.47
C VAL A 192 -17.92 -16.69 -3.34
N TRP A 193 -17.11 -16.38 -2.33
CA TRP A 193 -16.82 -17.25 -1.20
C TRP A 193 -17.14 -16.53 0.12
N GLN A 194 -17.58 -17.28 1.12
CA GLN A 194 -17.97 -16.73 2.42
C GLN A 194 -17.39 -17.53 3.58
N ALA A 195 -16.88 -16.80 4.58
CA ALA A 195 -16.43 -17.30 5.87
C ALA A 195 -17.56 -17.29 6.92
N ASP A 196 -17.33 -17.93 8.06
CA ASP A 196 -18.26 -18.03 9.21
C ASP A 196 -19.62 -18.68 8.90
N LEU A 197 -19.67 -19.53 7.88
CA LEU A 197 -20.85 -20.35 7.64
C LEU A 197 -20.98 -21.43 8.73
N ASP A 198 -22.21 -21.85 9.03
CA ASP A 198 -22.47 -22.84 10.07
C ASP A 198 -21.61 -24.10 9.89
N GLY A 199 -20.91 -24.47 10.96
CA GLY A 199 -20.00 -25.62 10.98
C GLY A 199 -18.68 -25.41 10.21
N ALA A 200 -18.34 -24.20 9.78
CA ALA A 200 -17.02 -23.86 9.23
C ALA A 200 -16.05 -23.49 10.37
N ALA A 201 -14.78 -23.91 10.25
CA ALA A 201 -13.74 -23.45 11.16
C ALA A 201 -13.41 -21.96 10.92
N ARG A 202 -12.76 -21.32 11.90
CA ARG A 202 -12.27 -19.94 11.72
C ARG A 202 -11.33 -19.86 10.51
N GLY A 203 -11.65 -18.98 9.58
CA GLY A 203 -10.86 -18.76 8.37
C GLY A 203 -11.16 -19.74 7.22
N GLU A 204 -12.05 -20.72 7.42
CA GLU A 204 -12.55 -21.57 6.34
C GLU A 204 -13.58 -20.80 5.51
N PHE A 205 -13.39 -20.78 4.19
CA PHE A 205 -14.35 -20.21 3.25
C PHE A 205 -15.07 -21.31 2.48
N ARG A 206 -16.34 -21.07 2.13
CA ARG A 206 -17.08 -21.94 1.20
C ARG A 206 -17.66 -21.12 0.07
N ARG A 207 -17.65 -21.69 -1.14
CA ARG A 207 -18.24 -21.05 -2.32
C ARG A 207 -19.75 -20.94 -2.16
N ILE A 208 -20.29 -19.75 -2.40
CA ILE A 208 -21.72 -19.48 -2.34
C ILE A 208 -22.33 -19.16 -3.71
N ALA A 209 -21.52 -18.70 -4.67
CA ALA A 209 -21.97 -18.41 -6.03
C ALA A 209 -20.81 -18.43 -7.05
N ILE A 210 -21.19 -18.59 -8.32
CA ILE A 210 -20.36 -18.28 -9.49
C ILE A 210 -21.18 -17.26 -10.29
N LEU A 211 -20.54 -16.17 -10.70
CA LEU A 211 -21.13 -15.11 -11.50
C LEU A 211 -20.51 -15.19 -12.89
N ASP A 212 -21.26 -15.69 -13.86
CA ASP A 212 -20.81 -15.84 -15.25
C ASP A 212 -21.20 -14.61 -16.08
N TYR A 213 -20.31 -14.21 -16.99
CA TYR A 213 -20.53 -13.09 -17.90
C TYR A 213 -20.39 -13.57 -19.35
N ASP A 214 -21.19 -12.99 -20.24
CA ASP A 214 -21.14 -13.21 -21.69
C ASP A 214 -20.19 -12.24 -22.41
N CYS A 215 -19.47 -11.43 -21.65
CA CYS A 215 -18.52 -10.42 -22.11
C CYS A 215 -17.17 -10.59 -21.39
N GLN A 216 -16.10 -10.06 -22.00
CA GLN A 216 -14.78 -10.08 -21.36
C GLN A 216 -14.77 -9.20 -20.10
N THR A 217 -14.57 -9.82 -18.94
CA THR A 217 -14.43 -9.07 -17.68
C THR A 217 -13.00 -8.58 -17.51
N ARG A 218 -12.85 -7.30 -17.16
CA ARG A 218 -11.52 -6.67 -17.06
C ARG A 218 -11.13 -6.34 -15.61
N GLY A 219 -12.11 -6.04 -14.76
CA GLY A 219 -11.87 -5.87 -13.34
C GLY A 219 -13.15 -5.79 -12.52
N PHE A 220 -12.98 -5.84 -11.20
CA PHE A 220 -14.07 -5.79 -10.24
C PHE A 220 -13.59 -5.21 -8.92
N GLN A 221 -14.51 -4.69 -8.12
CA GLN A 221 -14.23 -4.12 -6.80
C GLN A 221 -15.39 -4.47 -5.85
N LEU A 222 -15.07 -4.92 -4.63
CA LEU A 222 -16.06 -5.20 -3.59
C LEU A 222 -15.95 -4.17 -2.46
N SER A 223 -17.01 -3.37 -2.27
CA SER A 223 -17.16 -2.47 -1.13
C SER A 223 -18.63 -2.14 -0.91
N TYR A 224 -18.97 -1.63 0.29
CA TYR A 224 -20.35 -1.29 0.65
C TYR A 224 -21.37 -2.43 0.41
N TRP A 225 -20.96 -3.69 0.61
CA TRP A 225 -21.77 -4.87 0.29
C TRP A 225 -22.27 -4.90 -1.16
N THR A 226 -21.54 -4.25 -2.06
CA THR A 226 -21.84 -4.13 -3.48
C THR A 226 -20.62 -4.59 -4.27
N LEU A 227 -20.81 -5.52 -5.21
CA LEU A 227 -19.75 -5.89 -6.15
C LEU A 227 -20.00 -5.15 -7.47
N CYS A 228 -19.06 -4.30 -7.86
CA CYS A 228 -19.06 -3.67 -9.18
C CYS A 228 -18.08 -4.40 -10.09
N VAL A 229 -18.47 -4.65 -11.33
CA VAL A 229 -17.67 -5.34 -12.35
C VAL A 229 -17.64 -4.48 -13.62
N VAL A 230 -16.52 -4.49 -14.33
CA VAL A 230 -16.32 -3.75 -15.59
C VAL A 230 -15.87 -4.68 -16.71
N SER A 231 -16.41 -4.44 -17.90
CA SER A 231 -16.00 -5.07 -19.16
C SER A 231 -15.31 -4.05 -20.08
N THR A 232 -14.44 -4.54 -20.96
CA THR A 232 -13.91 -3.75 -22.10
C THR A 232 -14.96 -3.45 -23.16
N GLN A 233 -16.10 -4.16 -23.16
CA GLN A 233 -17.15 -4.09 -24.18
C GLN A 233 -18.30 -3.14 -23.78
N GLY A 234 -17.99 -2.06 -23.06
CA GLY A 234 -18.99 -1.03 -22.73
C GLY A 234 -20.03 -1.44 -21.69
N GLN A 235 -19.72 -2.44 -20.86
CA GLN A 235 -20.64 -2.99 -19.85
C GLN A 235 -20.09 -2.87 -18.43
N GLY A 236 -20.97 -2.51 -17.49
CA GLY A 236 -20.72 -2.56 -16.06
C GLY A 236 -21.84 -3.29 -15.31
N PHE A 237 -21.51 -4.02 -14.26
CA PHE A 237 -22.47 -4.81 -13.49
C PHE A 237 -22.40 -4.43 -12.02
N VAL A 238 -23.56 -4.26 -11.38
CA VAL A 238 -23.66 -3.96 -9.95
C VAL A 238 -24.46 -5.07 -9.28
N TYR A 239 -23.87 -5.75 -8.30
CA TYR A 239 -24.50 -6.82 -7.53
C TYR A 239 -24.73 -6.39 -6.09
N ASP A 240 -25.90 -6.72 -5.56
CA ASP A 240 -26.18 -6.72 -4.12
C ASP A 240 -25.61 -7.99 -3.48
N MET A 241 -24.57 -7.81 -2.66
CA MET A 241 -23.86 -8.87 -1.97
C MET A 241 -24.45 -9.18 -0.60
N THR A 242 -25.57 -8.57 -0.21
CA THR A 242 -26.34 -8.96 0.98
C THR A 242 -27.28 -10.14 0.70
N GLN A 243 -27.65 -10.36 -0.57
CA GLN A 243 -28.46 -11.50 -1.00
C GLN A 243 -27.65 -12.80 -1.04
N ARG A 244 -28.32 -13.95 -0.90
CA ARG A 244 -27.71 -15.29 -1.01
C ARG A 244 -28.55 -16.16 -1.95
N PRO A 245 -28.06 -16.46 -3.17
CA PRO A 245 -26.83 -15.95 -3.81
C PRO A 245 -26.89 -14.44 -4.09
N PRO A 246 -25.75 -13.77 -4.36
CA PRO A 246 -25.72 -12.38 -4.79
C PRO A 246 -26.60 -12.12 -6.02
N ARG A 247 -27.20 -10.93 -6.09
CA ARG A 247 -28.17 -10.59 -7.14
C ARG A 247 -27.73 -9.36 -7.93
N LEU A 248 -27.73 -9.46 -9.25
CA LEU A 248 -27.54 -8.30 -10.13
C LEU A 248 -28.67 -7.30 -9.91
N THR A 249 -28.33 -6.09 -9.50
CA THR A 249 -29.28 -4.99 -9.26
C THR A 249 -29.34 -4.03 -10.44
N THR A 250 -28.19 -3.72 -11.04
CA THR A 250 -28.09 -2.75 -12.13
C THR A 250 -27.11 -3.23 -13.19
N HIS A 251 -27.50 -3.11 -14.45
CA HIS A 251 -26.62 -3.25 -15.61
C HIS A 251 -26.37 -1.84 -16.17
N LEU A 252 -25.10 -1.45 -16.20
CA LEU A 252 -24.61 -0.15 -16.64
C LEU A 252 -24.13 -0.24 -18.09
N THR A 253 -24.56 0.70 -18.92
CA THR A 253 -23.93 0.95 -20.22
C THR A 253 -22.87 2.01 -20.03
N ILE A 254 -21.61 1.62 -20.20
CA ILE A 254 -20.45 2.51 -20.10
C ILE A 254 -19.80 2.63 -21.49
N GLU A 255 -18.79 3.49 -21.60
CA GLU A 255 -17.99 3.56 -22.82
C GLU A 255 -17.11 2.31 -22.98
N ASP A 256 -16.77 1.99 -24.23
CA ASP A 256 -15.85 0.90 -24.57
C ASP A 256 -14.41 1.19 -24.11
N ASP A 257 -13.59 0.14 -24.05
CA ASP A 257 -12.16 0.19 -23.76
C ASP A 257 -11.83 0.66 -22.33
N ALA A 258 -12.67 0.31 -21.35
CA ALA A 258 -12.33 0.50 -19.95
C ALA A 258 -11.07 -0.30 -19.56
N VAL A 259 -10.14 0.34 -18.84
CA VAL A 259 -8.80 -0.23 -18.54
C VAL A 259 -8.88 -1.43 -17.58
N GLY A 260 -9.94 -1.51 -16.78
CA GLY A 260 -10.15 -2.54 -15.75
C GLY A 260 -10.09 -2.06 -14.32
N HIS A 261 -9.61 -0.84 -14.09
CA HIS A 261 -9.59 -0.25 -12.77
C HIS A 261 -10.90 0.49 -12.49
N LEU A 262 -11.47 0.23 -11.32
CA LEU A 262 -12.61 0.95 -10.79
C LEU A 262 -12.50 1.09 -9.28
N ASP A 263 -13.19 2.09 -8.76
CA ASP A 263 -13.50 2.17 -7.34
C ASP A 263 -14.92 2.74 -7.14
N GLN A 264 -15.48 2.54 -5.96
CA GLN A 264 -16.86 2.92 -5.69
C GLN A 264 -17.05 3.60 -4.34
N SER A 265 -18.09 4.42 -4.27
CA SER A 265 -18.69 4.91 -3.03
C SER A 265 -20.01 4.16 -2.79
N GLU A 266 -20.79 4.58 -1.79
CA GLU A 266 -22.08 3.94 -1.49
C GLU A 266 -23.08 4.05 -2.67
N ASP A 267 -23.07 5.16 -3.40
CA ASP A 267 -24.06 5.50 -4.44
C ASP A 267 -23.51 5.53 -5.87
N ALA A 268 -22.19 5.71 -6.05
CA ALA A 268 -21.56 5.85 -7.35
C ALA A 268 -20.37 4.90 -7.56
N VAL A 269 -20.09 4.57 -8.83
CA VAL A 269 -18.89 3.84 -9.28
C VAL A 269 -18.11 4.72 -10.25
N ILE A 270 -16.77 4.68 -10.16
CA ILE A 270 -15.85 5.43 -11.00
C ILE A 270 -15.00 4.43 -11.77
N TYR A 271 -15.08 4.47 -13.10
CA TYR A 271 -14.30 3.63 -14.00
C TYR A 271 -13.11 4.40 -14.57
N SER A 272 -11.95 3.75 -14.67
CA SER A 272 -10.85 4.29 -15.43
C SER A 272 -10.99 4.01 -16.92
N MET A 273 -10.95 5.08 -17.71
CA MET A 273 -11.12 5.09 -19.16
C MET A 273 -9.82 5.46 -19.89
N GLY A 274 -8.68 5.17 -19.27
CA GLY A 274 -7.35 5.37 -19.85
C GLY A 274 -7.09 6.85 -20.15
N PRO A 275 -6.78 7.25 -21.39
CA PRO A 275 -6.53 8.64 -21.74
C PRO A 275 -7.72 9.58 -21.48
N ARG A 276 -8.95 9.04 -21.41
CA ARG A 276 -10.17 9.84 -21.18
C ARG A 276 -10.38 10.21 -19.71
N GLY A 277 -9.55 9.69 -18.81
CA GLY A 277 -9.64 9.94 -17.37
C GLY A 277 -10.62 9.01 -16.68
N TYR A 278 -11.40 9.54 -15.74
CA TYR A 278 -12.26 8.72 -14.86
C TYR A 278 -13.73 9.06 -15.02
N HIS A 279 -14.55 8.08 -15.41
CA HIS A 279 -15.97 8.27 -15.68
C HIS A 279 -16.82 7.79 -14.51
N VAL A 280 -17.76 8.63 -14.08
CA VAL A 280 -18.56 8.40 -12.88
C VAL A 280 -19.99 8.05 -13.25
N TYR A 281 -20.52 6.98 -12.66
CA TYR A 281 -21.88 6.50 -12.89
C TYR A 281 -22.62 6.27 -11.57
N ASN A 282 -23.93 6.52 -11.57
CA ASN A 282 -24.79 6.18 -10.45
C ASN A 282 -25.08 4.67 -10.45
N LYS A 283 -24.84 3.99 -9.32
CA LYS A 283 -25.01 2.53 -9.21
C LYS A 283 -26.47 2.07 -9.27
N THR A 284 -27.42 2.95 -8.93
CA THR A 284 -28.85 2.62 -8.87
C THR A 284 -29.56 2.92 -10.18
N SER A 285 -29.39 4.12 -10.73
CA SER A 285 -30.05 4.52 -11.98
C SER A 285 -29.29 4.10 -13.23
N GLY A 286 -27.98 3.86 -13.11
CA GLY A 286 -27.07 3.65 -14.23
C GLY A 286 -26.73 4.89 -15.05
N GLU A 287 -27.12 6.06 -14.56
CA GLU A 287 -26.87 7.33 -15.23
C GLU A 287 -25.38 7.73 -15.16
N PHE A 288 -24.87 8.26 -16.27
CA PHE A 288 -23.56 8.91 -16.31
C PHE A 288 -23.62 10.27 -15.61
N LEU A 289 -22.82 10.43 -14.55
CA LEU A 289 -22.77 11.63 -13.72
C LEU A 289 -21.73 12.65 -14.20
N GLY A 290 -20.74 12.22 -14.98
CA GLY A 290 -19.69 13.07 -15.54
C GLY A 290 -18.31 12.40 -15.54
N ALA A 291 -17.30 13.13 -16.03
CA ALA A 291 -15.93 12.65 -16.12
C ALA A 291 -14.95 13.57 -15.38
N LEU A 292 -14.08 12.98 -14.58
CA LEU A 292 -12.91 13.65 -14.01
C LEU A 292 -11.78 13.55 -15.04
N GLN A 293 -11.36 14.70 -15.57
CA GLN A 293 -10.36 14.80 -16.63
C GLN A 293 -9.10 15.47 -16.07
N PRO A 294 -8.10 14.69 -15.61
CA PRO A 294 -6.97 15.24 -14.87
C PRO A 294 -6.15 16.28 -15.64
N PHE A 295 -6.08 16.17 -16.97
CA PHE A 295 -5.40 17.13 -17.84
C PHE A 295 -5.94 18.58 -17.74
N ARG A 296 -7.14 18.77 -17.17
CA ARG A 296 -7.72 20.11 -16.91
C ARG A 296 -7.21 20.77 -15.63
N CYS A 297 -6.42 20.07 -14.82
CA CYS A 297 -5.88 20.61 -13.58
C CYS A 297 -4.75 21.62 -13.85
N THR A 298 -4.76 22.73 -13.13
CA THR A 298 -3.73 23.78 -13.24
C THR A 298 -2.76 23.79 -12.06
N ASN A 299 -3.15 23.21 -10.92
CA ASN A 299 -2.30 23.15 -9.74
C ASN A 299 -1.36 21.97 -9.86
N MET A 300 -0.09 22.25 -10.15
CA MET A 300 0.94 21.23 -10.34
C MET A 300 1.97 21.25 -9.20
N TYR A 301 2.37 20.06 -8.83
CA TYR A 301 3.39 19.74 -7.85
C TYR A 301 4.30 18.67 -8.44
N HIS A 302 5.50 18.52 -7.89
CA HIS A 302 6.34 17.39 -8.22
C HIS A 302 7.12 16.89 -7.01
N ILE A 303 7.60 15.65 -7.12
CA ILE A 303 8.47 15.00 -6.15
C ILE A 303 9.74 14.59 -6.89
N LEU A 304 10.89 14.95 -6.33
CA LEU A 304 12.17 14.41 -6.79
C LEU A 304 12.45 13.13 -6.01
N PRO A 305 12.91 12.06 -6.67
CA PRO A 305 13.28 10.83 -5.98
C PRO A 305 14.38 11.12 -4.94
N PRO A 306 14.32 10.52 -3.74
CA PRO A 306 15.41 10.63 -2.78
C PRO A 306 16.72 10.14 -3.41
N VAL A 307 17.81 10.89 -3.21
CA VAL A 307 19.14 10.47 -3.69
C VAL A 307 19.44 9.07 -3.18
N ALA A 308 19.59 8.12 -4.11
CA ALA A 308 19.78 6.73 -3.78
C ALA A 308 21.10 6.55 -3.03
N THR A 309 21.04 6.30 -1.72
CA THR A 309 22.14 5.60 -1.04
C THR A 309 21.98 4.13 -1.36
N SER A 310 22.28 3.71 -2.59
CA SER A 310 22.19 2.29 -2.98
C SER A 310 23.25 1.53 -2.17
N PRO A 311 22.87 0.66 -1.22
CA PRO A 311 23.83 -0.30 -0.70
C PRO A 311 24.22 -1.23 -1.87
N SER A 312 25.49 -1.61 -1.96
CA SER A 312 25.91 -2.59 -2.98
C SER A 312 25.03 -3.85 -2.90
N ALA A 313 24.87 -4.56 -4.03
CA ALA A 313 24.15 -5.85 -4.10
C ALA A 313 24.44 -6.75 -2.90
N ILE A 314 25.72 -6.86 -2.57
CA ILE A 314 26.28 -7.65 -1.48
C ILE A 314 25.83 -7.10 -0.12
N ALA A 315 25.80 -5.78 0.07
CA ALA A 315 25.33 -5.15 1.31
C ALA A 315 23.81 -5.31 1.49
N ALA A 316 23.02 -5.23 0.41
CA ALA A 316 21.58 -5.48 0.42
C ALA A 316 21.26 -6.94 0.76
N LEU A 317 21.93 -7.89 0.10
CA LEU A 317 21.81 -9.33 0.39
C LEU A 317 22.29 -9.67 1.80
N ALA A 318 23.39 -9.10 2.25
CA ALA A 318 23.88 -9.29 3.62
C ALA A 318 22.91 -8.69 4.66
N ALA A 319 22.24 -7.57 4.37
CA ALA A 319 21.20 -7.02 5.24
C ALA A 319 19.96 -7.94 5.25
N ALA A 320 19.47 -8.37 4.07
CA ALA A 320 18.36 -9.31 3.94
C ALA A 320 18.64 -10.64 4.66
N ALA A 321 19.89 -11.10 4.65
CA ALA A 321 20.30 -12.33 5.32
C ALA A 321 20.64 -12.19 6.81
N ARG A 322 20.97 -10.98 7.29
CA ARG A 322 21.04 -10.67 8.73
C ARG A 322 19.68 -10.78 9.40
N HIS A 323 18.59 -10.71 8.64
CA HIS A 323 17.25 -11.13 9.06
C HIS A 323 17.06 -12.66 9.04
N GLY A 324 18.16 -13.42 9.21
CA GLY A 324 18.27 -14.88 9.13
C GLY A 324 17.32 -15.68 10.03
N PRO A 325 17.46 -17.02 10.04
CA PRO A 325 16.40 -17.96 10.33
C PRO A 325 15.85 -17.75 11.73
N THR A 326 14.74 -17.04 11.79
CA THR A 326 13.83 -17.12 12.91
C THR A 326 12.53 -17.59 12.32
N GLN A 327 11.99 -18.66 12.90
CA GLN A 327 10.58 -19.06 12.81
C GLN A 327 9.62 -17.92 13.27
N GLN A 328 10.07 -16.67 13.33
CA GLN A 328 9.43 -15.47 13.88
C GLN A 328 9.51 -14.26 12.92
N LEU A 329 9.61 -14.49 11.60
CA LEU A 329 9.47 -13.43 10.57
C LEU A 329 8.16 -12.62 10.71
N PHE A 330 7.17 -13.17 11.41
CA PHE A 330 5.91 -12.52 11.72
C PHE A 330 5.98 -11.49 12.87
N SER A 331 6.90 -11.62 13.85
CA SER A 331 6.90 -10.71 15.02
C SER A 331 7.40 -9.30 14.66
N LEU A 332 6.77 -8.27 15.24
CA LEU A 332 7.22 -6.89 15.06
C LEU A 332 8.66 -6.73 15.56
N GLY A 333 9.53 -6.27 14.68
CA GLY A 333 10.93 -5.99 14.98
C GLY A 333 11.13 -4.83 15.95
N ALA A 334 12.40 -4.54 16.24
CA ALA A 334 12.78 -3.43 17.09
C ALA A 334 12.32 -2.08 16.50
N PRO A 335 12.02 -1.07 17.35
CA PRO A 335 11.73 0.29 16.88
C PRO A 335 12.88 0.86 16.04
N ARG A 336 12.54 1.47 14.90
CA ARG A 336 13.47 2.02 13.92
C ARG A 336 13.00 3.40 13.42
N LYS A 337 13.91 4.20 12.88
CA LYS A 337 13.61 5.53 12.30
C LYS A 337 14.09 5.68 10.84
N ASP A 338 14.62 4.61 10.28
CA ASP A 338 15.25 4.55 8.97
C ASP A 338 14.40 3.78 7.94
N CYS A 339 13.23 3.26 8.34
CA CYS A 339 12.33 2.53 7.44
C CYS A 339 11.58 3.45 6.46
N LEU A 340 11.30 4.69 6.88
CA LEU A 340 10.58 5.70 6.10
C LEU A 340 11.53 6.88 5.85
N VAL A 341 11.75 7.19 4.58
CA VAL A 341 12.66 8.26 4.14
C VAL A 341 11.84 9.52 3.86
N PRO A 342 12.14 10.67 4.51
CA PRO A 342 11.43 11.92 4.26
C PRO A 342 11.48 12.31 2.77
N ILE A 343 10.40 12.91 2.28
CA ILE A 343 10.33 13.46 0.92
C ILE A 343 9.74 14.87 0.96
N GLU A 344 10.17 15.69 0.02
CA GLU A 344 9.68 17.06 -0.16
C GLU A 344 8.88 17.16 -1.46
N LEU A 345 7.78 17.91 -1.39
CA LEU A 345 7.01 18.28 -2.57
C LEU A 345 7.45 19.67 -3.00
N ALA A 346 7.66 19.86 -4.29
CA ALA A 346 7.92 21.17 -4.87
C ALA A 346 6.73 21.65 -5.70
N LYS A 347 6.57 22.97 -5.81
CA LYS A 347 5.49 23.57 -6.60
C LYS A 347 5.91 23.69 -8.06
N GLY A 348 4.97 23.42 -8.96
CA GLY A 348 5.18 23.48 -10.40
C GLY A 348 5.42 22.10 -11.02
N PRO A 349 5.48 22.04 -12.36
CA PRO A 349 5.73 20.79 -13.08
C PRO A 349 7.12 20.25 -12.76
N LEU A 350 7.28 18.93 -12.88
CA LEU A 350 8.59 18.29 -12.85
C LEU A 350 9.44 18.82 -14.02
N PRO A 351 10.75 19.05 -13.89
CA PRO A 351 11.61 19.37 -15.03
C PRO A 351 11.47 18.30 -16.13
N PRO A 352 11.44 18.67 -17.42
CA PRO A 352 11.35 17.68 -18.51
C PRO A 352 12.55 16.73 -18.45
N PRO A 353 12.34 15.42 -18.67
CA PRO A 353 13.44 14.48 -18.79
C PRO A 353 14.31 14.86 -20.00
N ALA A 354 15.59 14.49 -19.95
CA ALA A 354 16.50 14.70 -21.09
C ALA A 354 16.19 13.75 -22.27
N ASP A 355 15.53 12.63 -21.97
CA ASP A 355 15.11 11.61 -22.94
C ASP A 355 13.77 11.98 -23.59
N PHE A 356 13.76 12.07 -24.93
CA PHE A 356 12.57 12.40 -25.72
C PHE A 356 11.57 11.23 -25.83
N GLU A 357 12.02 9.99 -25.65
CA GLU A 357 11.16 8.79 -25.66
C GLU A 357 10.49 8.52 -24.30
N HIS A 358 10.78 9.36 -23.29
CA HIS A 358 10.20 9.22 -21.96
C HIS A 358 8.67 9.36 -22.01
N VAL A 359 7.96 8.43 -21.35
CA VAL A 359 6.48 8.28 -21.34
C VAL A 359 5.70 9.57 -21.07
N ARG A 360 6.34 10.55 -20.43
CA ARG A 360 5.78 11.86 -20.11
C ARG A 360 5.44 12.70 -21.35
N HIS A 361 6.08 12.42 -22.48
CA HIS A 361 5.89 13.13 -23.75
C HIS A 361 4.78 12.53 -24.63
N GLY A 362 4.23 11.36 -24.29
CA GLY A 362 3.09 10.73 -24.97
C GLY A 362 1.72 11.05 -24.33
N ASP A 363 0.66 10.51 -24.93
CA ASP A 363 -0.70 10.55 -24.34
C ASP A 363 -0.70 9.74 -23.03
N ASP A 364 -1.01 10.41 -21.92
CA ASP A 364 -0.94 9.81 -20.59
C ASP A 364 -2.18 8.95 -20.31
N GLU A 365 -1.97 7.72 -19.88
CA GLU A 365 -3.01 6.75 -19.60
C GLU A 365 -3.32 6.70 -18.10
N TRP A 366 -4.58 6.94 -17.73
CA TRP A 366 -5.01 6.88 -16.33
C TRP A 366 -5.39 5.44 -15.95
N GLY A 367 -4.78 4.93 -14.88
CA GLY A 367 -4.92 3.55 -14.42
C GLY A 367 -5.74 3.47 -13.15
N ALA A 368 -5.12 3.11 -12.03
CA ALA A 368 -5.84 3.02 -10.78
C ALA A 368 -6.47 4.35 -10.34
N GLY A 369 -7.64 4.23 -9.72
CA GLY A 369 -8.30 5.31 -9.00
C GLY A 369 -8.82 4.77 -7.67
N MET A 370 -8.89 5.63 -6.66
CA MET A 370 -9.41 5.26 -5.34
C MET A 370 -10.12 6.43 -4.67
N LEU A 371 -11.20 6.11 -3.96
CA LEU A 371 -12.06 6.99 -3.21
C LEU A 371 -11.80 6.88 -1.71
N HIS A 372 -11.93 8.01 -1.02
CA HIS A 372 -12.06 8.06 0.44
C HIS A 372 -13.00 9.20 0.84
N GLY A 373 -14.30 8.90 0.94
CA GLY A 373 -15.34 9.90 1.11
C GLY A 373 -15.54 10.72 -0.17
N ASP A 374 -15.31 12.03 -0.09
CA ASP A 374 -15.35 12.93 -1.26
C ASP A 374 -14.00 13.09 -1.96
N LEU A 375 -12.91 12.61 -1.36
CA LEU A 375 -11.60 12.58 -2.00
C LEU A 375 -11.54 11.48 -3.06
N PHE A 376 -11.11 11.84 -4.26
CA PHE A 376 -10.74 10.90 -5.31
C PHE A 376 -9.27 11.11 -5.68
N VAL A 377 -8.52 10.02 -5.83
CA VAL A 377 -7.13 10.05 -6.31
C VAL A 377 -7.00 9.11 -7.50
N GLY A 378 -6.26 9.52 -8.52
CA GLY A 378 -5.93 8.74 -9.70
C GLY A 378 -4.43 8.65 -9.91
N PHE A 379 -3.96 7.57 -10.52
CA PHE A 379 -2.56 7.34 -10.87
C PHE A 379 -2.44 7.03 -12.37
N SER A 380 -1.46 7.65 -13.03
CA SER A 380 -1.23 7.50 -14.47
C SER A 380 0.04 6.74 -14.80
N ARG A 381 0.12 6.25 -16.05
CA ARG A 381 1.28 5.53 -16.59
C ARG A 381 2.54 6.38 -16.59
N ALA A 382 2.41 7.69 -16.83
CA ALA A 382 3.55 8.61 -16.79
C ALA A 382 4.01 8.98 -15.36
N GLY A 383 3.53 8.27 -14.32
CA GLY A 383 3.88 8.56 -12.92
C GLY A 383 3.23 9.83 -12.39
N ARG A 384 2.08 10.25 -12.93
CA ARG A 384 1.31 11.39 -12.41
C ARG A 384 0.23 10.92 -11.45
N VAL A 385 0.05 11.68 -10.38
CA VAL A 385 -1.01 11.48 -9.40
C VAL A 385 -2.00 12.62 -9.49
N PHE A 386 -3.25 12.31 -9.82
CA PHE A 386 -4.37 13.23 -9.78
C PHE A 386 -5.01 13.21 -8.40
N VAL A 387 -5.16 14.37 -7.77
CA VAL A 387 -5.79 14.52 -6.45
C VAL A 387 -7.00 15.43 -6.59
N CYS A 388 -8.20 14.90 -6.39
CA CYS A 388 -9.45 15.64 -6.38
C CYS A 388 -10.04 15.67 -4.97
N SER A 389 -9.90 16.81 -4.29
CA SER A 389 -10.35 17.00 -2.90
C SER A 389 -11.85 16.76 -2.66
N ASP A 390 -12.67 16.98 -3.70
CA ASP A 390 -14.12 16.79 -3.68
C ASP A 390 -14.60 16.47 -5.10
N TRP A 391 -14.68 15.18 -5.43
CA TRP A 391 -15.06 14.75 -6.78
C TRP A 391 -16.50 15.10 -7.11
N ARG A 392 -17.40 15.08 -6.12
CA ARG A 392 -18.81 15.43 -6.31
C ARG A 392 -18.92 16.88 -6.75
N LYS A 393 -18.30 17.82 -6.04
CA LYS A 393 -18.29 19.24 -6.45
C LYS A 393 -17.54 19.47 -7.77
N ALA A 394 -16.48 18.71 -8.03
CA ALA A 394 -15.72 18.83 -9.26
C ALA A 394 -16.55 18.54 -10.52
N LEU A 395 -17.51 17.59 -10.45
CA LEU A 395 -18.39 17.26 -11.58
C LEU A 395 -19.47 18.31 -11.88
N HIS A 396 -19.92 19.07 -10.88
CA HIS A 396 -21.07 19.98 -11.01
C HIS A 396 -20.75 21.34 -11.62
N SER A 397 -19.47 21.70 -11.79
CA SER A 397 -19.07 23.03 -12.26
C SER A 397 -17.99 22.96 -13.33
N GLU A 398 -18.07 23.82 -14.35
CA GLU A 398 -17.09 23.88 -15.43
C GLU A 398 -15.65 24.11 -14.92
N ASN A 399 -15.50 24.87 -13.83
CA ASN A 399 -14.22 25.16 -13.17
C ASN A 399 -13.97 24.28 -11.92
N GLY A 400 -14.73 23.20 -11.75
CA GLY A 400 -14.67 22.34 -10.57
C GLY A 400 -13.30 21.71 -10.40
N LEU A 401 -12.72 21.17 -11.47
CA LEU A 401 -11.39 20.57 -11.46
C LEU A 401 -10.27 21.57 -11.20
N THR A 402 -10.39 22.83 -11.64
CA THR A 402 -9.42 23.89 -11.31
C THR A 402 -9.41 24.21 -9.82
N THR A 403 -10.58 24.12 -9.17
CA THR A 403 -10.77 24.46 -7.76
C THR A 403 -10.45 23.31 -6.81
N HIS A 404 -10.76 22.08 -7.24
CA HIS A 404 -10.70 20.89 -6.40
C HIS A 404 -9.59 19.91 -6.80
N GLY A 405 -9.01 20.07 -7.98
CA GLY A 405 -8.00 19.19 -8.57
C GLY A 405 -6.57 19.74 -8.46
N SER A 406 -5.65 18.81 -8.24
CA SER A 406 -4.20 19.02 -8.28
C SER A 406 -3.52 17.82 -8.95
N LEU A 407 -2.36 18.06 -9.53
CA LEU A 407 -1.49 17.02 -10.10
C LEU A 407 -0.16 16.99 -9.37
N ILE A 408 0.33 15.79 -9.09
CA ILE A 408 1.69 15.54 -8.60
C ILE A 408 2.42 14.78 -9.70
N GLU A 409 3.55 15.29 -10.17
CA GLU A 409 4.41 14.61 -11.12
C GLU A 409 5.60 13.97 -10.42
N CYS A 410 5.95 12.77 -10.85
CA CYS A 410 7.12 12.05 -10.40
C CYS A 410 7.86 11.50 -11.61
N GLU A 411 9.15 11.25 -11.45
CA GLU A 411 9.95 10.63 -12.50
C GLU A 411 9.57 9.15 -12.65
N SER A 412 9.12 8.76 -13.84
CA SER A 412 8.68 7.40 -14.13
C SER A 412 8.86 7.04 -15.60
N ASP A 413 9.44 5.87 -15.82
CA ASP A 413 9.61 5.19 -17.10
C ASP A 413 8.35 4.40 -17.54
N GLY A 414 7.29 4.39 -16.71
CA GLY A 414 6.00 3.74 -17.02
C GLY A 414 6.01 2.21 -17.06
N SER A 415 7.14 1.56 -16.77
CA SER A 415 7.34 0.11 -16.83
C SER A 415 6.44 -0.67 -15.87
N ASN A 416 6.15 -0.11 -14.70
CA ASN A 416 5.33 -0.77 -13.67
C ASN A 416 3.81 -0.67 -13.89
N PHE A 417 3.35 0.17 -14.84
CA PHE A 417 1.93 0.49 -14.97
C PHE A 417 1.07 -0.70 -15.41
N ASP A 418 1.58 -1.52 -16.34
CA ASP A 418 0.87 -2.68 -16.90
C ASP A 418 0.62 -3.79 -15.85
N LEU A 419 1.36 -3.74 -14.74
CA LEU A 419 1.21 -4.63 -13.58
C LEU A 419 0.22 -4.09 -12.53
N GLY A 420 -0.48 -3.00 -12.89
CA GLY A 420 -1.43 -2.26 -12.07
C GLY A 420 -0.70 -1.17 -11.29
N GLY A 421 -0.81 0.10 -11.69
CA GLY A 421 -0.30 1.19 -10.85
C GLY A 421 -1.08 1.25 -9.54
N TRP A 422 -0.52 0.80 -8.41
CA TRP A 422 -1.28 0.66 -7.17
C TRP A 422 -1.42 1.97 -6.41
N LEU A 423 -2.58 2.12 -5.79
CA LEU A 423 -2.96 3.31 -5.06
C LEU A 423 -3.69 2.91 -3.77
N SER A 424 -3.40 3.62 -2.68
CA SER A 424 -4.19 3.58 -1.46
C SER A 424 -4.44 4.99 -0.92
N VAL A 425 -5.66 5.27 -0.48
CA VAL A 425 -6.05 6.57 0.07
C VAL A 425 -6.73 6.36 1.42
N ARG A 426 -6.24 7.02 2.46
CA ARG A 426 -6.85 7.00 3.79
C ARG A 426 -6.37 8.15 4.66
N ASN A 427 -7.25 8.69 5.52
CA ASN A 427 -6.88 9.62 6.59
C ASN A 427 -6.00 10.80 6.13
N HIS A 428 -6.43 11.49 5.07
CA HIS A 428 -5.70 12.60 4.45
C HIS A 428 -4.31 12.21 3.94
N ARG A 429 -4.13 10.96 3.51
CA ARG A 429 -2.90 10.47 2.90
C ARG A 429 -3.23 9.67 1.66
N LEU A 430 -2.36 9.80 0.66
CA LEU A 430 -2.35 8.95 -0.52
C LEU A 430 -1.02 8.21 -0.58
N MET A 431 -1.05 7.00 -1.11
CA MET A 431 0.07 6.09 -1.21
C MET A 431 0.09 5.47 -2.59
N PHE A 432 1.20 5.55 -3.30
CA PHE A 432 1.36 5.01 -4.66
C PHE A 432 2.78 4.51 -4.89
N GLU A 433 2.95 3.60 -5.84
CA GLU A 433 4.26 3.06 -6.23
C GLU A 433 4.78 3.74 -7.50
N ILE A 434 6.06 4.06 -7.49
CA ILE A 434 6.83 4.41 -8.68
C ILE A 434 8.17 3.69 -8.58
N GLN A 435 8.47 2.87 -9.60
CA GLN A 435 9.70 2.10 -9.69
C GLN A 435 9.93 1.23 -8.44
N ASP A 436 11.01 1.46 -7.70
CA ASP A 436 11.42 0.69 -6.52
C ASP A 436 10.89 1.26 -5.19
N ARG A 437 10.01 2.26 -5.26
CA ARG A 437 9.56 3.04 -4.10
C ARG A 437 8.06 3.21 -4.04
N ILE A 438 7.57 3.19 -2.80
CA ILE A 438 6.25 3.67 -2.46
C ILE A 438 6.39 5.05 -1.87
N TYR A 439 5.55 5.97 -2.32
CA TYR A 439 5.45 7.33 -1.82
C TYR A 439 4.17 7.45 -0.98
N VAL A 440 4.28 8.01 0.23
CA VAL A 440 3.15 8.34 1.11
C VAL A 440 3.11 9.85 1.28
N ILE A 441 2.10 10.46 0.65
CA ILE A 441 1.92 11.91 0.60
C ILE A 441 0.81 12.31 1.54
N ALA A 442 1.11 13.28 2.41
CA ALA A 442 0.14 13.86 3.32
C ALA A 442 -0.58 15.06 2.70
N LEU A 443 -1.89 15.09 2.89
CA LEU A 443 -2.81 16.17 2.54
C LEU A 443 -3.19 16.97 3.79
N ASP A 444 -3.78 18.14 3.58
CA ASP A 444 -4.40 18.93 4.65
C ASP A 444 -5.73 18.31 5.14
N ASP A 445 -6.35 18.94 6.14
CA ASP A 445 -7.63 18.49 6.71
C ASP A 445 -8.80 18.54 5.72
N ASN A 446 -8.64 19.25 4.60
CA ASN A 446 -9.64 19.38 3.53
C ASN A 446 -9.30 18.53 2.30
N ASN A 447 -8.40 17.55 2.45
CA ASN A 447 -7.94 16.68 1.35
C ASN A 447 -7.27 17.45 0.19
N ARG A 448 -6.61 18.57 0.47
CA ARG A 448 -5.85 19.35 -0.49
C ARG A 448 -4.35 19.21 -0.25
N MET A 449 -3.58 19.58 -1.25
CA MET A 449 -2.12 19.70 -1.11
C MET A 449 -1.79 20.71 -0.03
N GLN A 450 -0.91 20.32 0.91
CA GLN A 450 -0.49 21.18 2.01
C GLN A 450 0.34 22.38 1.51
N ASP A 451 0.47 23.41 2.34
CA ASP A 451 1.49 24.44 2.11
C ASP A 451 2.88 23.81 2.22
N ILE A 452 3.59 23.77 1.10
CA ILE A 452 4.94 23.19 0.97
C ILE A 452 5.92 23.82 1.96
N ASN A 453 5.76 25.12 2.27
CA ASN A 453 6.72 25.83 3.13
C ASN A 453 6.48 25.55 4.61
N CYS A 454 5.28 25.09 4.97
CA CYS A 454 4.84 24.89 6.35
C CYS A 454 3.93 23.66 6.44
N PRO A 455 4.42 22.45 6.10
CA PRO A 455 3.61 21.25 6.11
C PRO A 455 3.20 20.90 7.55
N THR A 456 1.92 20.60 7.75
CA THR A 456 1.38 20.17 9.05
C THR A 456 1.62 18.68 9.32
N ARG A 457 1.82 17.91 8.25
CA ARG A 457 2.05 16.46 8.26
C ARG A 457 3.21 16.12 7.33
N ALA A 458 4.11 15.27 7.80
CA ALA A 458 5.20 14.74 6.99
C ALA A 458 4.71 13.80 5.87
N SER A 459 5.45 13.83 4.76
CA SER A 459 5.39 12.86 3.67
C SER A 459 6.70 12.08 3.64
N TYR A 460 6.66 10.83 3.20
CA TYR A 460 7.84 9.96 3.15
C TYR A 460 7.71 8.89 2.08
N SER A 461 8.83 8.21 1.78
CA SER A 461 8.90 7.07 0.89
C SER A 461 9.48 5.84 1.58
N LEU A 462 9.26 4.66 1.00
CA LEU A 462 9.81 3.39 1.44
C LEU A 462 10.09 2.48 0.26
N LEU A 463 11.10 1.61 0.39
CA LEU A 463 11.48 0.66 -0.66
C LEU A 463 10.46 -0.48 -0.80
N THR A 464 10.26 -0.95 -2.04
CA THR A 464 9.38 -2.09 -2.37
C THR A 464 10.06 -3.45 -2.28
N SER A 465 11.39 -3.47 -2.16
CA SER A 465 12.21 -4.69 -2.08
C SER A 465 13.34 -4.59 -1.05
N SER A 466 13.78 -5.73 -0.51
CA SER A 466 15.05 -5.85 0.22
C SER A 466 16.22 -6.21 -0.71
N VAL A 467 15.90 -6.67 -1.92
CA VAL A 467 16.85 -7.06 -2.97
C VAL A 467 16.40 -6.37 -4.28
N PRO A 468 16.86 -5.13 -4.53
CA PRO A 468 16.39 -4.33 -5.66
C PRO A 468 16.53 -5.02 -7.03
N GLN A 469 17.59 -5.79 -7.26
CA GLN A 469 17.81 -6.55 -8.51
C GLN A 469 16.70 -7.55 -8.84
N LEU A 470 16.02 -8.07 -7.82
CA LEU A 470 14.97 -9.07 -7.97
C LEU A 470 13.59 -8.47 -7.73
N ALA A 471 13.49 -7.14 -7.61
CA ALA A 471 12.27 -6.45 -7.29
C ALA A 471 11.22 -6.70 -8.37
N VAL A 472 10.14 -7.36 -7.99
CA VAL A 472 8.89 -7.30 -8.75
C VAL A 472 8.03 -6.18 -8.18
N PRO A 473 7.27 -5.46 -9.04
CA PRO A 473 6.40 -4.36 -8.59
C PRO A 473 5.45 -4.80 -7.50
N VAL A 474 5.02 -3.87 -6.66
CA VAL A 474 3.97 -4.13 -5.67
C VAL A 474 2.74 -4.67 -6.41
N SER A 475 1.95 -5.50 -5.74
CA SER A 475 0.68 -6.03 -6.27
C SER A 475 -0.47 -5.85 -5.29
N PHE A 476 -0.19 -5.28 -4.11
CA PHE A 476 -1.20 -4.78 -3.19
C PHE A 476 -0.57 -3.80 -2.20
N MET A 477 -1.29 -2.74 -1.86
CA MET A 477 -0.90 -1.81 -0.81
C MET A 477 -2.13 -1.25 -0.07
N ALA A 478 -2.00 -1.02 1.23
CA ALA A 478 -3.06 -0.46 2.06
C ALA A 478 -2.50 0.44 3.17
N LEU A 479 -3.11 1.62 3.32
CA LEU A 479 -2.98 2.44 4.52
C LEU A 479 -3.97 1.94 5.59
N CYS A 480 -3.45 1.54 6.74
CA CYS A 480 -4.22 1.18 7.93
C CYS A 480 -4.12 2.29 8.98
N ASP A 481 -4.89 2.21 10.07
CA ASP A 481 -4.88 3.28 11.08
C ASP A 481 -3.51 3.38 11.78
N ASP A 482 -2.85 2.25 12.02
CA ASP A 482 -1.58 2.15 12.74
C ASP A 482 -0.43 1.51 11.94
N ALA A 483 -0.62 1.25 10.65
CA ALA A 483 0.35 0.54 9.83
C ALA A 483 0.22 0.86 8.33
N ILE A 484 1.31 0.61 7.60
CA ILE A 484 1.35 0.50 6.15
C ILE A 484 1.52 -0.98 5.83
N MET A 485 0.69 -1.52 4.93
CA MET A 485 0.76 -2.91 4.49
C MET A 485 0.99 -2.98 3.00
N THR A 486 1.96 -3.78 2.56
CA THR A 486 2.30 -3.89 1.12
C THR A 486 2.72 -5.33 0.81
N THR A 487 2.59 -5.74 -0.45
CA THR A 487 3.43 -6.84 -0.93
C THR A 487 4.87 -6.36 -1.02
N TYR A 488 5.81 -7.23 -0.71
CA TYR A 488 7.22 -6.86 -0.59
C TYR A 488 8.11 -7.96 -1.12
N THR A 489 9.02 -7.58 -2.01
CA THR A 489 9.97 -8.51 -2.59
C THR A 489 11.14 -8.71 -1.64
N THR A 490 11.42 -9.97 -1.31
CA THR A 490 12.42 -10.32 -0.30
C THR A 490 12.92 -11.74 -0.48
N LEU A 491 13.89 -12.14 0.33
CA LEU A 491 14.31 -13.53 0.44
C LEU A 491 13.40 -14.27 1.42
N GLY A 492 12.92 -15.45 0.99
CA GLY A 492 12.15 -16.40 1.79
C GLY A 492 12.96 -17.65 2.08
N PHE A 493 12.46 -18.44 3.03
CA PHE A 493 13.01 -19.76 3.37
C PHE A 493 11.97 -20.81 3.03
N ARG A 494 12.39 -21.86 2.31
CA ARG A 494 11.46 -22.93 1.93
C ARG A 494 10.94 -23.64 3.18
N GLN A 495 9.63 -23.60 3.39
CA GLN A 495 8.93 -24.24 4.49
C GLN A 495 8.62 -25.71 4.12
N PRO A 496 8.80 -26.69 5.03
CA PRO A 496 8.40 -28.07 4.80
C PRO A 496 6.88 -28.15 4.59
N LEU A 497 6.42 -28.81 3.52
CA LEU A 497 4.98 -28.91 3.21
C LEU A 497 4.19 -29.76 4.24
N SER A 498 4.86 -30.58 5.05
CA SER A 498 4.23 -31.57 5.95
C SER A 498 3.44 -31.02 7.15
N GLU A 499 3.37 -29.70 7.37
CA GLU A 499 2.55 -29.10 8.44
C GLU A 499 1.29 -28.36 7.93
N LEU A 500 1.02 -28.37 6.62
CA LEU A 500 -0.11 -27.62 6.03
C LEU A 500 -1.40 -28.47 5.95
N PRO A 501 -2.54 -27.99 6.47
CA PRO A 501 -3.81 -28.73 6.39
C PRO A 501 -4.22 -29.04 4.95
N GLY A 502 -4.47 -30.31 4.62
CA GLY A 502 -5.14 -30.72 3.38
C GLY A 502 -4.28 -31.07 2.16
N ASP A 503 -2.96 -31.17 2.27
CA ASP A 503 -2.13 -31.71 1.18
C ASP A 503 -2.01 -33.23 1.29
N ALA A 504 -1.95 -33.89 0.13
CA ALA A 504 -1.40 -35.24 0.06
C ALA A 504 0.13 -35.14 0.22
N PRO A 505 0.77 -36.10 0.92
CA PRO A 505 2.23 -36.12 1.02
C PRO A 505 2.84 -36.22 -0.38
N GLN A 506 3.50 -35.15 -0.83
CA GLN A 506 4.45 -35.24 -1.94
C GLN A 506 5.79 -35.74 -1.40
N ASP A 507 6.47 -36.58 -2.19
CA ASP A 507 7.73 -37.22 -1.81
C ASP A 507 8.76 -36.22 -1.27
N ASP A 508 9.27 -36.51 -0.06
CA ASP A 508 10.33 -35.82 0.68
C ASP A 508 11.71 -35.92 -0.04
N HIS A 509 11.79 -35.51 -1.30
CA HIS A 509 13.03 -35.48 -2.08
C HIS A 509 13.59 -34.07 -2.33
N GLU A 510 12.98 -33.02 -1.78
CA GLU A 510 13.57 -31.69 -1.81
C GLU A 510 14.49 -31.48 -0.60
N GLY A 511 15.80 -31.32 -0.88
CA GLY A 511 16.85 -31.09 0.12
C GLY A 511 16.64 -29.85 1.02
N PRO A 512 17.53 -29.64 2.01
CA PRO A 512 17.29 -28.76 3.16
C PRO A 512 17.11 -27.28 2.77
N ALA A 513 16.38 -26.56 3.62
CA ALA A 513 15.92 -25.17 3.48
C ALA A 513 16.86 -24.27 2.67
N ARG A 514 16.50 -24.04 1.40
CA ARG A 514 17.17 -23.09 0.51
C ARG A 514 16.51 -21.72 0.66
N ILE A 515 17.35 -20.69 0.72
CA ILE A 515 16.93 -19.30 0.58
C ILE A 515 16.51 -19.11 -0.87
N PHE A 516 15.39 -18.44 -1.12
CA PHE A 516 14.91 -18.16 -2.46
C PHE A 516 14.23 -16.78 -2.54
N PRO A 517 14.28 -16.10 -3.69
CA PRO A 517 13.51 -14.87 -3.90
C PRO A 517 12.02 -15.14 -3.84
N THR A 518 11.27 -14.31 -3.11
CA THR A 518 9.83 -14.44 -2.96
C THR A 518 9.15 -13.09 -2.76
N LYS A 519 7.82 -13.11 -2.76
CA LYS A 519 6.97 -11.95 -2.47
C LYS A 519 6.15 -12.23 -1.22
N ALA A 520 6.36 -11.41 -0.20
CA ALA A 520 5.78 -11.56 1.13
C ALA A 520 4.80 -10.39 1.43
N ILE A 521 4.10 -10.47 2.56
CA ILE A 521 3.31 -9.36 3.10
C ILE A 521 4.18 -8.59 4.09
N ARG A 522 4.50 -7.33 3.80
CA ARG A 522 5.23 -6.43 4.71
C ARG A 522 4.25 -5.55 5.47
N ILE A 523 4.49 -5.44 6.77
CA ILE A 523 3.76 -4.56 7.68
C ILE A 523 4.76 -3.60 8.32
N VAL A 524 4.59 -2.31 8.07
CA VAL A 524 5.33 -1.23 8.73
C VAL A 524 4.38 -0.55 9.72
N SER A 525 4.49 -0.90 10.99
CA SER A 525 3.66 -0.32 12.05
C SER A 525 4.22 1.03 12.53
N LEU A 526 3.33 2.02 12.66
CA LEU A 526 3.57 3.32 13.28
C LEU A 526 2.95 3.41 14.68
N ALA A 527 2.48 2.28 15.23
CA ALA A 527 1.87 2.25 16.56
C ALA A 527 2.89 2.64 17.64
N PRO A 528 2.52 3.55 18.57
CA PRO A 528 3.40 3.93 19.66
C PRO A 528 3.61 2.77 20.64
N ASP A 529 4.78 2.75 21.30
CA ASP A 529 5.01 1.78 22.38
C ASP A 529 4.26 2.20 23.65
N LEU A 530 3.23 1.43 24.00
CA LEU A 530 2.44 1.64 25.20
C LEU A 530 3.02 0.95 26.45
N SER A 531 4.03 0.07 26.33
CA SER A 531 4.56 -0.73 27.45
C SER A 531 5.22 0.13 28.54
N ASN A 532 5.83 1.26 28.17
CA ASN A 532 6.42 2.23 29.10
C ASN A 532 5.40 3.00 29.96
N SER A 533 4.09 2.77 29.77
CA SER A 533 3.06 3.44 30.58
C SER A 533 2.76 2.77 31.91
N LYS A 534 3.12 1.48 32.10
CA LYS A 534 2.92 0.78 33.38
C LYS A 534 3.95 1.16 34.46
N SER A 535 5.09 1.73 34.06
CA SER A 535 6.16 2.19 34.97
C SER A 535 5.98 3.64 35.45
N ALA A 536 5.20 4.46 34.74
CA ALA A 536 4.96 5.85 35.13
C ALA A 536 3.92 6.01 36.26
N SER A 537 3.14 4.97 36.56
CA SER A 537 2.12 4.97 37.63
C SER A 537 2.54 4.20 38.89
N SER A 538 3.78 3.73 38.99
CA SER A 538 4.26 2.89 40.11
C SER A 538 5.66 3.21 40.62
N ALA A 539 6.30 4.29 40.15
CA ALA A 539 7.58 4.75 40.70
C ALA A 539 7.37 5.55 42.02
N ASN A 540 7.09 4.84 43.11
CA ASN A 540 7.33 5.29 44.48
C ASN A 540 7.25 4.10 45.45
N VAL A 541 8.16 3.13 45.31
CA VAL A 541 8.67 2.33 46.43
C VAL A 541 10.12 1.95 46.11
N GLU A 542 11.06 2.64 46.74
CA GLU A 542 12.46 2.21 46.80
C GLU A 542 12.57 0.97 47.70
N GLY A 543 13.25 -0.06 47.21
CA GLY A 543 13.67 -1.24 47.98
C GLY A 543 14.83 -1.95 47.25
N PRO A 544 15.85 -2.47 47.97
CA PRO A 544 17.22 -2.47 47.49
C PRO A 544 17.56 -3.63 46.54
N GLN A 545 18.52 -3.35 45.68
CA GLN A 545 19.31 -4.33 44.93
C GLN A 545 19.87 -5.41 45.86
N ASP A 546 19.71 -6.68 45.50
CA ASP A 546 20.61 -7.73 45.97
C ASP A 546 20.97 -8.66 44.80
N GLN A 547 22.22 -8.52 44.37
CA GLN A 547 22.95 -9.54 43.62
C GLN A 547 23.46 -10.58 44.60
N ARG A 548 23.08 -11.85 44.43
CA ARG A 548 23.96 -12.98 44.79
C ARG A 548 23.56 -14.25 44.04
N ALA A 549 24.57 -14.84 43.42
CA ALA A 549 24.52 -16.05 42.63
C ALA A 549 24.61 -17.34 43.47
N THR A 550 24.35 -18.45 42.76
CA THR A 550 24.77 -19.86 42.98
C THR A 550 23.74 -20.83 43.60
N GLY A 551 23.57 -21.96 42.89
CA GLY A 551 22.92 -23.19 43.38
C GLY A 551 22.18 -23.95 42.28
N GLY A 552 22.88 -24.85 41.57
CA GLY A 552 22.38 -25.54 40.38
C GLY A 552 21.54 -26.81 40.62
N GLY A 553 20.83 -27.19 39.57
CA GLY A 553 20.53 -28.55 39.13
C GLY A 553 20.39 -28.45 37.60
N LEU A 554 21.27 -29.02 36.77
CA LEU A 554 21.21 -30.43 36.36
C LEU A 554 19.71 -30.77 36.22
N TRP A 555 19.08 -30.87 35.05
CA TRP A 555 19.43 -31.64 33.87
C TRP A 555 18.95 -30.85 32.63
N ASP A 556 19.79 -30.72 31.61
CA ASP A 556 19.42 -30.70 30.18
C ASP A 556 20.68 -30.40 29.37
N SER A 557 21.39 -31.47 29.02
CA SER A 557 22.45 -31.46 28.03
C SER A 557 21.79 -31.42 26.65
N GLU A 558 21.61 -30.19 26.16
CA GLU A 558 21.76 -29.67 24.79
C GLU A 558 22.10 -30.65 23.62
N PRO A 559 21.87 -30.23 22.35
CA PRO A 559 22.97 -29.45 21.80
C PRO A 559 22.58 -28.22 20.99
N ARG A 560 23.30 -27.13 21.30
CA ARG A 560 23.68 -25.99 20.43
C ARG A 560 24.21 -26.36 19.04
N GLN A 561 24.19 -27.63 18.63
CA GLN A 561 24.65 -28.08 17.32
C GLN A 561 23.72 -27.67 16.19
N SER A 562 22.40 -27.56 16.41
CA SER A 562 21.47 -27.10 15.36
C SER A 562 21.72 -25.66 14.92
N ARG A 563 22.02 -24.77 15.87
CA ARG A 563 22.17 -23.33 15.61
C ARG A 563 23.42 -22.97 14.80
N ALA A 564 24.51 -23.74 14.95
CA ALA A 564 25.74 -23.54 14.19
C ALA A 564 25.62 -24.09 12.76
N GLU A 565 24.95 -25.24 12.59
CA GLU A 565 24.71 -25.83 11.27
C GLU A 565 23.72 -25.00 10.43
N ASP A 566 22.66 -24.46 11.03
CA ASP A 566 21.69 -23.60 10.32
C ASP A 566 22.30 -22.26 9.88
N THR A 567 23.26 -21.73 10.65
CA THR A 567 24.00 -20.51 10.33
C THR A 567 25.00 -20.75 9.18
N TRP A 568 25.76 -21.85 9.23
CA TRP A 568 26.67 -22.24 8.13
C TRP A 568 25.92 -22.59 6.84
N ARG A 569 24.76 -23.22 6.93
CA ARG A 569 23.93 -23.58 5.76
C ARG A 569 23.23 -22.37 5.14
N SER A 570 22.78 -21.40 5.94
CA SER A 570 22.30 -20.10 5.43
C SER A 570 23.39 -19.33 4.69
N GLN A 571 24.64 -19.41 5.16
CA GLN A 571 25.78 -18.80 4.46
C GLN A 571 26.04 -19.45 3.09
N ALA A 572 25.91 -20.78 2.98
CA ALA A 572 26.08 -21.47 1.68
C ALA A 572 24.97 -21.12 0.68
N GLY A 573 23.71 -21.05 1.11
CA GLY A 573 22.59 -20.61 0.27
C GLY A 573 22.70 -19.14 -0.14
N LEU A 574 23.20 -18.28 0.75
CA LEU A 574 23.53 -16.90 0.43
C LEU A 574 24.64 -16.80 -0.61
N LEU A 575 25.73 -17.54 -0.44
CA LEU A 575 26.85 -17.54 -1.37
C LEU A 575 26.41 -18.00 -2.77
N GLN A 576 25.51 -18.98 -2.86
CA GLN A 576 24.94 -19.40 -4.14
C GLN A 576 24.08 -18.31 -4.81
N LEU A 577 23.28 -17.56 -4.04
CA LEU A 577 22.52 -16.41 -4.53
C LEU A 577 23.43 -15.24 -4.95
N VAL A 578 24.50 -15.00 -4.19
CA VAL A 578 25.51 -13.97 -4.50
C VAL A 578 26.29 -14.35 -5.76
N SER A 579 26.61 -15.62 -5.99
CA SER A 579 27.26 -16.06 -7.25
C SER A 579 26.33 -15.91 -8.46
N LEU A 580 25.04 -16.22 -8.33
CA LEU A 580 24.07 -16.01 -9.41
C LEU A 580 23.90 -14.54 -9.80
N LEU A 581 23.97 -13.64 -8.82
CA LEU A 581 23.88 -12.19 -9.04
C LEU A 581 25.23 -11.54 -9.37
N GLY A 582 26.34 -12.25 -9.18
CA GLY A 582 27.69 -11.80 -9.49
C GLY A 582 28.05 -11.97 -10.97
N ASP A 583 27.63 -13.09 -11.58
CA ASP A 583 27.87 -13.36 -13.00
C ASP A 583 27.12 -12.38 -13.93
N GLU A 584 26.03 -11.74 -13.48
CA GLU A 584 25.32 -10.69 -14.25
C GLU A 584 25.95 -9.29 -14.11
N LEU A 585 26.88 -9.08 -13.17
CA LEU A 585 27.55 -7.78 -12.97
C LEU A 585 28.89 -7.67 -13.68
N ASP A 586 29.52 -8.80 -14.03
CA ASP A 586 30.78 -8.82 -14.80
C ASP A 586 30.57 -8.43 -16.28
N GLU A 587 29.32 -8.41 -16.79
CA GLU A 587 29.01 -7.99 -18.17
C GLU A 587 28.80 -6.47 -18.32
N GLU A 588 28.58 -5.71 -17.23
CA GLU A 588 28.36 -4.25 -17.29
C GLU A 588 29.63 -3.42 -17.00
N GLU A 589 30.69 -4.00 -16.43
CA GLU A 589 31.94 -3.28 -16.13
C GLU A 589 33.01 -3.35 -17.25
N GLU A 590 32.84 -4.15 -18.30
CA GLU A 590 33.82 -4.27 -19.39
C GLU A 590 33.73 -3.16 -20.47
N ASP A 591 32.67 -2.34 -20.50
CA ASP A 591 32.48 -1.31 -21.54
C ASP A 591 33.06 0.08 -21.19
N GLU A 592 33.74 0.26 -20.06
CA GLU A 592 34.29 1.57 -19.64
C GLU A 592 35.83 1.67 -19.65
N PHE A 593 36.54 0.73 -20.27
CA PHE A 593 38.01 0.70 -20.27
C PHE A 593 38.68 0.51 -21.65
N GLU A 594 38.19 1.17 -22.71
CA GLU A 594 38.98 1.42 -23.93
C GLU A 594 38.91 2.88 -24.37
N ALA A 595 39.50 3.79 -23.58
CA ALA A 595 39.73 5.16 -24.02
C ALA A 595 40.95 5.81 -23.36
N MET A 596 42.12 5.17 -23.40
CA MET A 596 43.40 5.87 -23.21
C MET A 596 44.53 5.13 -23.91
N ASP A 597 44.84 5.54 -25.14
CA ASP A 597 46.21 5.55 -25.66
C ASP A 597 46.25 6.28 -27.03
N ALA A 598 46.79 7.50 -27.05
CA ALA A 598 47.75 8.01 -28.05
C ALA A 598 47.91 9.54 -27.94
N ASP A 599 49.01 9.95 -27.31
CA ASP A 599 49.62 11.27 -27.46
C ASP A 599 50.16 11.49 -28.88
N GLY A 600 50.06 12.73 -29.38
CA GLY A 600 51.21 13.41 -29.98
C GLY A 600 51.32 13.52 -31.52
N ASP A 601 51.21 14.78 -31.96
CA ASP A 601 51.88 15.42 -33.11
C ASP A 601 51.46 15.13 -34.56
N GLY A 602 51.27 16.23 -35.31
CA GLY A 602 51.63 16.30 -36.74
C GLY A 602 50.57 16.84 -37.71
N ASP A 603 50.55 18.15 -37.88
CA ASP A 603 50.67 18.87 -39.17
C ASP A 603 49.87 18.49 -40.44
N GLU A 604 49.29 19.56 -41.03
CA GLU A 604 49.31 19.92 -42.47
C GLU A 604 48.34 19.29 -43.51
N TRP A 605 47.47 20.19 -44.00
CA TRP A 605 47.13 20.54 -45.40
C TRP A 605 46.55 19.56 -46.44
N GLU A 606 45.56 20.14 -47.12
CA GLU A 606 45.34 20.20 -48.58
C GLU A 606 44.39 19.20 -49.28
N ASP A 607 43.47 19.83 -50.02
CA ASP A 607 42.56 19.31 -51.02
C ASP A 607 43.27 18.61 -52.18
N ALA A 608 42.64 17.59 -52.77
CA ALA A 608 42.78 17.29 -54.20
C ALA A 608 41.66 16.36 -54.70
N ASP A 609 41.01 16.82 -55.76
CA ASP A 609 40.10 16.11 -56.66
C ASP A 609 40.79 14.93 -57.38
N GLU A 610 40.01 13.93 -57.85
CA GLU A 610 39.99 13.43 -59.25
C GLU A 610 39.14 12.14 -59.38
N ASP A 611 38.02 12.30 -60.10
CA ASP A 611 37.58 11.58 -61.31
C ASP A 611 37.54 10.04 -61.43
N GLY A 612 36.44 9.57 -62.03
CA GLY A 612 36.37 8.28 -62.72
C GLY A 612 34.95 7.72 -62.95
N ASP A 613 34.21 8.31 -63.90
CA ASP A 613 33.48 7.70 -65.05
C ASP A 613 32.98 6.24 -64.95
N GLU A 614 31.90 5.76 -65.58
CA GLU A 614 30.78 6.20 -66.43
C GLU A 614 29.95 4.89 -66.69
N ASP A 615 28.83 5.02 -67.41
CA ASP A 615 28.16 3.99 -68.24
C ASP A 615 26.77 3.48 -67.82
N GLU A 616 25.78 4.25 -68.32
CA GLU A 616 24.71 3.90 -69.27
C GLU A 616 23.76 2.70 -68.98
N GLU A 617 22.46 2.93 -68.75
CA GLU A 617 21.37 3.12 -69.74
C GLU A 617 21.13 1.95 -70.72
N HIS A 618 19.97 1.31 -70.62
CA HIS A 618 19.05 1.14 -71.76
C HIS A 618 17.65 0.70 -71.30
N GLY A 619 16.64 1.44 -71.77
CA GLY A 619 15.22 1.19 -71.55
C GLY A 619 14.50 0.52 -72.73
N HIS A 620 13.18 0.78 -72.76
CA HIS A 620 12.10 0.27 -73.62
C HIS A 620 11.49 -1.05 -73.12
N GLY A 621 10.23 -1.15 -72.68
CA GLY A 621 9.02 -0.37 -73.00
C GLY A 621 8.15 -1.18 -73.96
N LEU A 622 6.93 -1.54 -73.57
CA LEU A 622 5.70 -1.47 -74.38
C LEU A 622 4.48 -1.98 -73.61
N GLU A 623 3.39 -1.22 -73.79
CA GLU A 623 2.07 -1.27 -73.20
C GLU A 623 1.19 -2.39 -73.77
N HIS A 624 0.18 -2.85 -73.00
CA HIS A 624 -1.22 -2.97 -73.44
C HIS A 624 -2.15 -3.44 -72.29
N GLU A 625 -3.05 -2.56 -71.85
CA GLU A 625 -4.34 -2.86 -71.20
C GLU A 625 -5.43 -3.16 -72.27
N PRO A 626 -6.74 -3.29 -71.95
CA PRO A 626 -7.46 -4.21 -71.04
C PRO A 626 -8.71 -4.85 -71.74
N GLU A 627 -9.44 -5.78 -71.09
CA GLU A 627 -10.86 -6.16 -71.38
C GLU A 627 -11.33 -7.10 -70.22
N SER A 628 -12.22 -6.72 -69.29
CA SER A 628 -13.69 -6.57 -69.31
C SER A 628 -14.50 -7.86 -69.06
N GLU A 629 -15.26 -7.81 -67.95
CA GLU A 629 -16.66 -8.26 -67.75
C GLU A 629 -17.07 -9.71 -67.36
N HIS A 630 -18.11 -9.71 -66.52
CA HIS A 630 -19.10 -10.73 -66.10
C HIS A 630 -18.74 -11.70 -64.97
N GLU A 631 -19.64 -12.20 -64.12
CA GLU A 631 -20.94 -11.84 -63.49
C GLU A 631 -21.37 -13.14 -62.73
N GLU A 632 -22.11 -13.00 -61.61
CA GLU A 632 -22.81 -14.06 -60.83
C GLU A 632 -21.94 -15.08 -60.06
N ALA A 633 -22.23 -15.48 -58.81
CA ALA A 633 -23.41 -15.43 -57.94
C ALA A 633 -22.98 -15.34 -56.46
#